data_AF-A0A7C4HSI0-F1
#
_entry.id   AF-A0A7C4HSI0-F1
#
_cell.length_a   1.000
_cell.length_b   1.000
_cell.length_c   1.000
_cell.angle_alpha   90.00
_cell.angle_beta   90.00
_cell.angle_gamma   90.00
#
_symmetry.space_group_name_H-M   'P 1'
#
loop_
_entity.id
_entity.type
_entity.pdbx_description
1 polymer ?
#
loop_
_entity_poly.entity_id
_entity_poly.type
_entity_poly.pdbx_seq_one_letter_code
_entity_poly.pdbx_strand_id
1 'polypeptide(L)'
;MTADGGTTKIPRDLSGRELAAALSRLGYRVSRQTGSHLRLSTVQNGEHHLTIPAGGPLKPGTLSAIMRAGEAHHGLSRPQLLQTLFAGKNIIQPHERQPT
;
A
#
# COMPACT_ATOMS: atom_id res chain seq x y z
N MET A 1 4.10 29.85 3.36
CA MET A 1 3.28 28.91 4.15
C MET A 1 2.83 27.80 3.21
N THR A 2 3.55 26.67 3.19
CA THR A 2 3.10 25.47 2.48
C THR A 2 3.00 24.35 3.50
N ALA A 3 1.87 23.67 3.44
CA ALA A 3 1.22 22.96 4.52
C ALA A 3 2.04 21.83 5.17
N ASP A 4 1.88 21.75 6.49
CA ASP A 4 1.86 20.57 7.35
C ASP A 4 2.44 19.28 6.75
N GLY A 5 3.70 19.00 7.10
CA GLY A 5 4.33 17.70 6.95
C GLY A 5 3.75 16.69 7.92
N GLY A 6 2.47 16.33 7.76
CA GLY A 6 1.84 15.17 8.39
C GLY A 6 2.59 13.91 7.97
N THR A 7 3.65 13.59 8.69
CA THR A 7 4.54 12.47 8.36
C THR A 7 3.76 11.19 8.60
N THR A 8 3.11 10.69 7.56
CA THR A 8 2.48 9.37 7.60
C THR A 8 3.62 8.35 7.67
N LYS A 9 4.05 8.04 8.89
CA LYS A 9 5.24 7.25 9.18
C LYS A 9 4.98 5.81 8.76
N ILE A 10 5.47 5.45 7.58
CA ILE A 10 5.59 4.05 7.21
C ILE A 10 6.67 3.45 8.12
N PRO A 11 6.44 2.30 8.76
CA PRO A 11 7.48 1.64 9.55
C PRO A 11 8.67 1.33 8.64
N ARG A 12 9.86 1.79 9.04
CA ARG A 12 11.13 1.61 8.32
C ARG A 12 11.55 0.15 8.15
N ASP A 13 10.93 -0.74 8.92
CA ASP A 13 11.19 -2.19 8.93
C ASP A 13 10.00 -2.99 8.37
N LEU A 14 9.15 -2.36 7.54
CA LEU A 14 7.99 -3.05 6.97
C LEU A 14 8.45 -4.24 6.12
N SER A 15 8.14 -5.45 6.59
CA SER A 15 8.37 -6.69 5.85
C SER A 15 7.30 -6.85 4.76
N GLY A 16 7.61 -7.58 3.68
CA GLY A 16 6.65 -7.73 2.59
C GLY A 16 5.39 -8.50 2.97
N ARG A 17 5.45 -9.35 4.00
CA ARG A 17 4.26 -9.98 4.59
C ARG A 17 3.34 -8.96 5.28
N GLU A 18 3.91 -8.04 6.04
CA GLU A 18 3.15 -6.95 6.68
C GLU A 18 2.52 -6.03 5.62
N LEU A 19 3.27 -5.72 4.56
CA LEU A 19 2.73 -4.96 3.43
C LEU A 19 1.61 -5.71 2.70
N ALA A 20 1.78 -7.01 2.47
CA ALA A 20 0.75 -7.85 1.85
C ALA A 20 -0.54 -7.89 2.68
N ALA A 21 -0.41 -8.01 4.01
CA ALA A 21 -1.55 -7.96 4.92
C ALA A 21 -2.26 -6.59 4.86
N ALA A 22 -1.51 -5.50 4.82
CA ALA A 22 -2.07 -4.16 4.67
C ALA A 22 -2.79 -3.99 3.32
N LEU A 23 -2.20 -4.47 2.23
CA LEU A 23 -2.78 -4.43 0.87
C LEU A 23 -4.07 -5.26 0.77
N SER A 24 -4.29 -6.24 1.63
CA SER A 24 -5.57 -6.95 1.70
C SER A 24 -6.75 -6.02 1.98
N ARG A 25 -6.55 -4.86 2.61
CA ARG A 25 -7.59 -3.84 2.78
C ARG A 25 -8.06 -3.21 1.46
N LEU A 26 -7.20 -3.22 0.45
CA LEU A 26 -7.50 -2.80 -0.92
C LEU A 26 -7.97 -3.99 -1.79
N GLY A 27 -8.22 -5.15 -1.19
CA GLY A 27 -8.71 -6.36 -1.85
C GLY A 27 -7.63 -7.20 -2.53
N TYR A 28 -6.35 -6.87 -2.34
CA TYR A 28 -5.27 -7.75 -2.78
C TYR A 28 -5.26 -9.03 -1.96
N ARG A 29 -5.37 -10.16 -2.62
CA ARG A 29 -5.25 -11.49 -1.99
C ARG A 29 -3.99 -12.16 -2.46
N VAL A 30 -3.30 -12.85 -1.55
CA VAL A 30 -2.17 -13.70 -1.91
C VAL A 30 -2.70 -14.87 -2.74
N SER A 31 -2.34 -14.89 -4.03
CA SER A 31 -2.75 -15.93 -4.97
C SER A 31 -1.74 -17.08 -5.01
N ARG A 32 -0.45 -16.76 -4.83
CA ARG A 32 0.62 -17.78 -4.77
C ARG A 32 1.81 -17.25 -3.98
N GLN A 33 2.51 -18.13 -3.28
CA GLN A 33 3.86 -17.87 -2.76
C GLN A 33 4.85 -18.78 -3.49
N THR A 34 5.93 -18.21 -4.02
CA THR A 34 7.03 -18.97 -4.62
C THR A 34 8.34 -18.50 -4.00
N GLY A 35 8.96 -19.35 -3.18
CA GLY A 35 10.15 -18.98 -2.42
C GLY A 35 9.90 -17.76 -1.53
N SER A 36 10.76 -16.75 -1.66
CA SER A 36 10.68 -15.49 -0.92
C SER A 36 9.81 -14.42 -1.61
N HIS A 37 8.94 -14.77 -2.56
CA HIS A 37 8.03 -13.83 -3.22
C HIS A 37 6.56 -14.24 -3.06
N LEU A 38 5.71 -13.27 -2.74
CA LEU A 38 4.25 -13.35 -2.72
C LEU A 38 3.71 -12.70 -3.99
N ARG A 39 2.85 -13.42 -4.71
CA ARG A 39 2.04 -12.86 -5.78
C ARG A 39 0.66 -12.53 -5.21
N LEU A 40 0.36 -11.25 -5.15
CA LEU A 40 -0.94 -10.73 -4.79
C LEU A 40 -1.74 -10.42 -6.05
N SER A 41 -3.04 -10.63 -6.00
CA SER A 41 -3.97 -10.31 -7.08
C SER A 41 -5.20 -9.64 -6.50
N THR A 42 -5.70 -8.62 -7.18
CA THR A 42 -6.99 -7.98 -6.88
C THR A 42 -7.81 -7.93 -8.16
N VAL A 43 -9.12 -7.99 -8.00
CA VAL A 43 -10.10 -7.70 -9.07
C VAL A 43 -10.86 -6.41 -8.79
N GLN A 44 -10.59 -5.76 -7.65
CA GLN A 44 -11.18 -4.47 -7.32
C GLN A 44 -10.56 -3.38 -8.21
N ASN A 45 -11.42 -2.58 -8.83
CA ASN A 45 -11.03 -1.57 -9.82
C ASN A 45 -10.32 -2.14 -11.05
N GLY A 46 -10.60 -3.41 -11.40
CA GLY A 46 -9.94 -4.16 -12.47
C GLY A 46 -8.96 -5.20 -11.95
N GLU A 47 -8.53 -6.10 -12.85
CA GLU A 47 -7.53 -7.12 -12.52
C GLU A 47 -6.15 -6.48 -12.41
N HIS A 48 -5.50 -6.67 -11.26
CA HIS A 48 -4.14 -6.22 -11.05
C HIS A 48 -3.35 -7.18 -10.17
N HIS A 49 -2.09 -7.38 -10.54
CA HIS A 49 -1.19 -8.30 -9.86
C HIS A 49 0.04 -7.57 -9.34
N LEU A 50 0.37 -7.82 -8.08
CA LEU A 50 1.57 -7.30 -7.44
C LEU A 50 2.46 -8.45 -6.99
N THR A 51 3.77 -8.28 -7.13
CA THR A 51 4.75 -9.21 -6.57
C THR A 51 5.51 -8.53 -5.45
N ILE A 52 5.52 -9.14 -4.28
CA ILE A 52 6.13 -8.57 -3.07
C ILE A 52 7.11 -9.58 -2.49
N PRO A 53 8.34 -9.20 -2.15
CA PRO A 53 9.26 -10.09 -1.46
C PRO A 53 8.78 -10.36 -0.02
N ALA A 54 8.49 -11.63 0.28
CA ALA A 54 8.04 -12.15 1.57
C ALA A 54 9.15 -12.21 2.64
N GLY A 55 10.40 -12.01 2.23
CA GLY A 55 11.59 -12.08 3.09
C GLY A 55 11.72 -10.91 4.05
N GLY A 56 12.96 -10.53 4.37
CA GLY A 56 13.29 -9.46 5.31
C GLY A 56 12.76 -8.06 4.92
N PRO A 57 13.22 -7.01 5.62
CA PRO A 57 12.68 -5.67 5.48
C PRO A 57 12.76 -5.17 4.03
N LEU A 58 11.66 -4.58 3.54
CA LEU A 58 11.61 -4.04 2.19
C LEU A 58 12.56 -2.86 2.07
N LYS A 59 13.39 -2.88 1.02
CA LYS A 59 14.17 -1.70 0.66
C LYS A 59 13.21 -0.54 0.35
N PRO A 60 13.58 0.71 0.69
CA PRO A 60 12.72 1.88 0.47
C PRO A 60 12.33 2.05 -1.01
N GLY A 61 13.22 1.70 -1.94
CA GLY A 61 12.91 1.71 -3.38
C GLY A 61 11.82 0.69 -3.78
N THR A 62 11.88 -0.53 -3.26
CA THR A 62 10.88 -1.58 -3.52
C THR A 62 9.52 -1.19 -2.93
N LEU A 63 9.52 -0.71 -1.70
CA LEU A 63 8.32 -0.18 -1.05
C LEU A 63 7.70 0.95 -1.87
N SER A 64 8.52 1.90 -2.34
CA SER A 64 8.06 3.05 -3.13
C SER A 64 7.45 2.62 -4.47
N ALA A 65 8.04 1.64 -5.14
CA ALA A 65 7.53 1.08 -6.38
C ALA A 65 6.17 0.38 -6.19
N ILE A 66 6.03 -0.44 -5.14
CA ILE A 66 4.77 -1.14 -4.83
C ILE A 66 3.67 -0.13 -4.49
N MET A 67 3.99 0.88 -3.68
CA MET A 67 3.04 1.95 -3.34
C MET A 67 2.59 2.69 -4.59
N ARG A 68 3.51 3.04 -5.50
CA ARG A 68 3.18 3.72 -6.76
C ARG A 68 2.27 2.89 -7.65
N ALA A 69 2.49 1.59 -7.73
CA ALA A 69 1.61 0.68 -8.45
C ALA A 69 0.20 0.63 -7.82
N GLY A 70 0.11 0.62 -6.49
CA GLY A 70 -1.17 0.70 -5.78
C GLY A 70 -1.89 2.03 -5.97
N GLU A 71 -1.18 3.16 -5.90
CA GLU A 71 -1.71 4.50 -6.18
C GLU A 71 -2.27 4.59 -7.59
N ALA A 72 -1.50 4.14 -8.59
CA ALA A 72 -1.92 4.18 -9.98
C ALA A 72 -3.14 3.29 -10.25
N HIS A 73 -3.18 2.08 -9.66
CA HIS A 73 -4.31 1.16 -9.86
C HIS A 73 -5.60 1.63 -9.20
N HIS A 74 -5.53 2.19 -8.00
CA HIS A 74 -6.70 2.63 -7.24
C HIS A 74 -7.03 4.12 -7.41
N GLY A 75 -6.23 4.88 -8.16
CA GLY A 75 -6.39 6.33 -8.28
C GLY A 75 -6.22 7.08 -6.95
N LEU A 76 -5.45 6.51 -6.01
CA LEU A 76 -5.28 7.08 -4.67
C LEU A 76 -4.03 7.93 -4.57
N SER A 77 -4.10 9.04 -3.84
CA SER A 77 -2.91 9.78 -3.44
C SER A 77 -2.14 9.04 -2.34
N ARG A 78 -0.82 9.23 -2.25
CA ARG A 78 0.04 8.67 -1.19
C ARG A 78 -0.58 8.69 0.22
N PRO A 79 -1.06 9.83 0.75
CA PRO A 79 -1.66 9.87 2.08
C PRO A 79 -2.96 9.05 2.18
N GLN A 80 -3.79 8.99 1.13
CA GLN A 80 -5.02 8.19 1.13
C GLN A 80 -4.72 6.69 1.10
N LEU A 81 -3.71 6.29 0.31
CA LEU A 81 -3.26 4.91 0.26
C LEU A 81 -2.77 4.48 1.65
N LEU A 82 -1.90 5.28 2.27
CA LEU A 82 -1.37 4.95 3.60
C LEU A 82 -2.44 4.92 4.68
N GLN A 83 -3.39 5.85 4.64
CA GLN A 83 -4.57 5.79 5.51
C GLN A 83 -5.31 4.47 5.30
N THR A 84 -5.62 4.09 4.06
CA THR A 84 -6.35 2.83 3.81
C THR A 84 -5.58 1.61 4.29
N LEU A 85 -4.27 1.57 4.06
CA LEU A 85 -3.41 0.46 4.46
C LEU A 85 -3.25 0.34 5.99
N PHE A 86 -3.20 1.47 6.71
CA PHE A 86 -2.84 1.53 8.13
C PHE A 86 -3.90 2.17 9.06
N ALA A 87 -5.12 2.44 8.58
CA ALA A 87 -6.20 3.16 9.28
C ALA A 87 -6.57 2.62 10.67
N GLY A 88 -6.29 1.35 10.97
CA GLY A 88 -6.59 0.71 12.27
C GLY A 88 -5.76 1.24 13.46
N LYS A 89 -4.80 2.15 13.24
CA LYS A 89 -4.16 2.93 14.31
C LYS A 89 -4.75 4.35 14.28
N ASN A 90 -5.82 4.56 15.04
CA ASN A 90 -6.57 5.80 15.26
C ASN A 90 -5.93 7.08 14.68
N ILE A 91 -6.36 7.52 13.50
CA ILE A 91 -6.22 8.91 13.04
C ILE A 91 -7.49 9.35 12.29
N ILE A 92 -8.33 10.11 13.01
CA ILE A 92 -9.14 11.24 12.50
C ILE A 92 -8.33 12.06 11.45
N GLN A 93 -8.82 12.59 10.32
CA GLN A 93 -10.15 12.93 9.80
C GLN A 93 -10.05 13.23 8.27
N PRO A 94 -11.18 13.44 7.55
CA PRO A 94 -11.30 13.49 6.08
C PRO A 94 -11.08 14.90 5.47
N HIS A 95 -10.80 14.99 4.16
CA HIS A 95 -11.47 15.91 3.24
C HIS A 95 -11.19 15.58 1.76
N GLU A 96 -12.17 15.93 0.95
CA GLU A 96 -12.45 15.56 -0.42
C GLU A 96 -11.51 16.17 -1.47
N ARG A 97 -11.51 15.56 -2.67
CA ARG A 97 -11.86 16.13 -4.00
C ARG A 97 -11.19 15.29 -5.10
N GLN A 98 -11.95 14.40 -5.74
CA GLN A 98 -11.59 13.81 -7.03
C GLN A 98 -12.04 14.80 -8.12
N PRO A 99 -11.17 15.32 -9.00
CA PRO A 99 -11.63 15.91 -10.24
C PRO A 99 -11.91 14.83 -11.30
N THR A 100 -13.02 15.04 -12.01
CA THR A 100 -13.56 14.31 -13.17
C THR A 100 -12.55 13.98 -14.24
#